data_AF-A0A081SDY7-F1
#
_entry.id   AF-A0A081SDY7-F1
#
_cell.length_a   1.000
_cell.length_b   1.000
_cell.length_c   1.000
_cell.angle_alpha   90.00
_cell.angle_beta   90.00
_cell.angle_gamma   90.00
#
_symmetry.space_group_name_H-M   'P 1'
#
loop_
_entity.id
_entity.type
_entity.pdbx_description
1 polymer ?
#
loop_
_entity_poly.entity_id
_entity_poly.type
_entity_poly.pdbx_seq_one_letter_code
_entity_poly.pdbx_strand_id
1 'polypeptide(L)'
;MSKQPPAQSFSDTDFKLDPQKEAEFYKIVEEKYGGDLHAALHRAVDYFLMHEKSRSLKQVSDTLREIQGKISHIREMTSQLSNTVKDINETNAKLQERRAADQSSPKSP
;
A
#
# COMPACT_ATOMS: atom_id res chain seq x y z
N MET A 1 15.84 29.23 35.37
CA MET A 1 15.94 27.87 35.96
C MET A 1 15.09 26.94 35.09
N SER A 2 15.71 26.19 34.18
CA SER A 2 15.00 25.26 33.29
C SER A 2 14.60 24.00 34.06
N LYS A 3 13.29 23.70 34.10
CA LYS A 3 12.77 22.45 34.67
C LYS A 3 13.00 21.34 33.64
N GLN A 4 13.91 20.42 33.96
CA GLN A 4 14.12 19.18 33.24
C GLN A 4 12.88 18.27 33.49
N PRO A 5 12.29 17.64 32.47
CA PRO A 5 11.18 16.71 32.68
C PRO A 5 11.67 15.48 33.44
N PRO A 6 10.86 14.89 34.34
CA PRO A 6 11.25 13.71 35.10
C PRO A 6 11.54 12.55 34.14
N ALA A 7 12.68 11.89 34.33
CA ALA A 7 12.99 10.64 33.66
C ALA A 7 11.87 9.64 34.00
N GLN A 8 11.14 9.20 32.99
CA GLN A 8 10.18 8.10 33.14
C GLN A 8 10.99 6.87 33.54
N SER A 9 10.88 6.45 34.81
CA SER A 9 11.44 5.17 35.23
C SER A 9 10.55 4.09 34.62
N PHE A 10 11.01 3.46 33.54
CA PHE A 10 10.44 2.20 33.10
C PHE A 10 10.66 1.20 34.23
N SER A 11 9.59 0.85 34.96
CA SER A 11 9.67 -0.19 35.98
C SER A 11 9.96 -1.53 35.30
N ASP A 12 10.96 -2.25 35.80
CA ASP A 12 11.47 -3.57 35.37
C ASP A 12 10.43 -4.72 35.36
N THR A 13 9.14 -4.44 35.46
CA THR A 13 8.11 -5.42 35.79
C THR A 13 7.32 -5.99 34.61
N ASP A 14 7.36 -5.38 33.42
CA ASP A 14 6.46 -5.77 32.31
C ASP A 14 7.10 -6.60 31.19
N PHE A 15 8.42 -6.77 31.19
CA PHE A 15 9.15 -7.57 30.20
C PHE A 15 9.98 -8.67 30.86
N LYS A 16 9.34 -9.57 31.59
CA LYS A 16 10.00 -10.83 31.96
C LYS A 16 9.94 -11.78 30.77
N LEU A 17 11.10 -12.06 30.18
CA LEU A 17 11.24 -13.15 29.24
C LEU A 17 10.87 -14.46 29.95
N ASP A 18 10.33 -15.39 29.17
CA ASP A 18 10.19 -16.77 29.64
C ASP A 18 11.58 -17.28 30.07
N PRO A 19 11.74 -17.89 31.27
CA PRO A 19 13.04 -18.33 31.77
C PRO A 19 13.81 -19.25 30.82
N GLN A 20 13.11 -20.05 30.01
CA GLN A 20 13.75 -20.89 29.00
C GLN A 20 14.31 -20.04 27.86
N LYS A 21 13.55 -19.06 27.38
CA LYS A 21 13.99 -18.14 26.31
C LYS A 21 15.14 -17.25 26.76
N GLU A 22 15.12 -16.84 28.02
CA GLU A 22 16.20 -16.09 28.63
C GLU A 22 17.49 -16.93 28.67
N ALA A 23 17.40 -18.18 29.14
CA ALA A 23 18.54 -19.09 29.17
C ALA A 23 19.08 -19.40 27.75
N GLU A 24 18.20 -19.61 26.78
CA GLU A 24 18.58 -19.81 25.38
C GLU A 24 19.28 -18.57 24.80
N PHE A 25 18.78 -17.38 25.10
CA PHE A 25 19.39 -16.14 24.67
C PHE A 25 20.81 -16.00 25.22
N TYR A 26 21.01 -16.16 26.53
CA TYR A 26 22.34 -16.07 27.12
C TYR A 26 23.30 -17.16 26.61
N LYS A 27 22.80 -18.37 26.33
CA LYS A 27 23.59 -19.41 25.68
C LYS A 27 24.09 -18.97 24.30
N ILE A 28 23.24 -18.30 23.51
CA ILE A 28 23.62 -17.76 22.20
C ILE A 28 24.65 -16.63 22.35
N VAL A 29 24.48 -15.75 23.35
CA VAL A 29 25.44 -14.67 23.64
C VAL A 29 26.81 -15.26 23.95
N GLU A 30 26.86 -16.29 24.79
CA GLU A 30 28.11 -16.97 25.14
C GLU A 30 28.74 -17.65 23.92
N GLU A 31 27.99 -18.46 23.19
CA GLU A 31 28.51 -19.27 22.07
C GLU A 31 28.92 -18.45 20.85
N LYS A 32 28.20 -17.37 20.53
CA LYS A 32 28.40 -16.63 19.27
C LYS A 32 29.05 -15.26 19.45
N TYR A 33 28.95 -14.68 20.64
CA TYR A 33 29.43 -13.34 20.93
C TYR A 33 30.45 -13.34 22.07
N GLY A 34 30.86 -14.51 22.58
CA GLY A 34 31.87 -14.64 23.63
C GLY A 34 31.47 -13.94 24.93
N GLY A 35 30.17 -13.93 25.24
CA GLY A 35 29.64 -13.24 26.41
C GLY A 35 29.37 -11.74 26.22
N ASP A 36 29.71 -11.16 25.05
CA ASP A 36 29.42 -9.74 24.76
C ASP A 36 27.92 -9.53 24.48
N LEU A 37 27.20 -9.25 25.56
CA LEU A 37 25.78 -8.95 25.55
C LEU A 37 25.46 -7.70 24.72
N HIS A 38 26.32 -6.68 24.74
CA HIS A 38 26.07 -5.44 24.01
C HIS A 38 26.12 -5.68 22.50
N ALA A 39 27.12 -6.41 22.02
CA ALA A 39 27.23 -6.80 20.61
C ALA A 39 26.04 -7.67 20.18
N ALA A 40 25.63 -8.63 21.00
CA ALA A 40 24.49 -9.50 20.71
C ALA A 40 23.16 -8.72 20.61
N LEU A 41 22.91 -7.81 21.55
CA LEU A 41 21.72 -6.95 21.53
C LEU A 41 21.72 -5.99 20.35
N HIS A 42 22.84 -5.34 20.05
CA HIS A 42 22.95 -4.46 18.88
C HIS A 42 22.63 -5.22 17.59
N ARG A 43 23.16 -6.45 17.46
CA ARG A 43 22.90 -7.30 16.30
C ARG A 43 21.45 -7.73 16.21
N ALA A 44 20.81 -8.06 17.34
CA ALA A 44 19.39 -8.41 17.38
C ALA A 44 18.49 -7.23 16.95
N VAL A 45 18.80 -6.02 17.42
CA VAL A 45 18.11 -4.79 17.01
C VAL A 45 18.30 -4.53 15.52
N ASP A 46 19.52 -4.66 14.99
CA ASP A 46 19.79 -4.49 13.56
C ASP A 46 18.98 -5.47 12.70
N TYR A 47 18.94 -6.74 13.10
CA TYR A 47 18.13 -7.76 12.42
C TYR A 47 16.65 -7.41 12.47
N PHE A 48 16.12 -7.04 13.63
CA PHE A 48 14.72 -6.66 13.79
C PHE A 48 14.37 -5.48 12.88
N LEU A 49 15.17 -4.41 12.90
CA LEU A 49 14.96 -3.22 12.08
C LEU A 49 15.04 -3.55 10.58
N MET A 50 15.98 -4.39 10.16
CA MET A 50 16.09 -4.81 8.76
C MET A 50 14.87 -5.61 8.31
N HIS A 51 14.42 -6.58 9.13
CA HIS A 51 13.27 -7.41 8.80
C HIS A 51 11.95 -6.62 8.80
N GLU A 52 11.74 -5.74 9.79
CA GLU A 52 10.56 -4.87 9.83
C GLU A 52 10.54 -3.94 8.60
N LYS A 53 11.66 -3.27 8.29
CA LYS A 53 11.76 -2.45 7.07
C LYS A 53 11.47 -3.26 5.80
N SER A 54 11.99 -4.48 5.70
CA SER A 54 11.75 -5.35 4.55
C SER A 54 10.27 -5.77 4.44
N ARG A 55 9.61 -6.05 5.58
CA ARG A 55 8.18 -6.39 5.59
C ARG A 55 7.34 -5.19 5.18
N SER A 56 7.61 -4.01 5.72
CA SER A 56 6.92 -2.78 5.35
C SER A 56 7.12 -2.44 3.87
N LEU A 57 8.34 -2.58 3.33
CA LEU A 57 8.61 -2.39 1.90
C LEU A 57 7.82 -3.36 1.03
N LYS A 58 7.73 -4.63 1.43
CA LYS A 58 6.92 -5.63 0.72
C LYS A 58 5.43 -5.25 0.71
N GLN A 59 4.89 -4.84 1.86
CA GLN A 59 3.50 -4.38 1.94
C GLN A 59 3.23 -3.17 1.04
N VAL A 60 4.13 -2.17 1.05
CA VAL A 60 4.04 -1.01 0.15
C VAL A 60 4.08 -1.44 -1.32
N SER A 61 4.97 -2.36 -1.68
CA SER A 61 5.07 -2.89 -3.05
C SER A 61 3.77 -3.59 -3.48
N ASP A 62 3.19 -4.41 -2.61
CA ASP A 62 1.94 -5.12 -2.89
C ASP A 62 0.77 -4.13 -3.07
N THR A 63 0.67 -3.11 -2.22
CA THR A 63 -0.32 -2.03 -2.36
C THR A 63 -0.14 -1.24 -3.66
N LEU A 64 1.09 -0.89 -4.03
CA LEU A 64 1.37 -0.20 -5.29
C LEU A 64 0.94 -1.02 -6.50
N ARG A 65 1.17 -2.35 -6.47
CA ARG A 65 0.74 -3.26 -7.53
C ARG A 65 -0.78 -3.30 -7.67
N GLU A 66 -1.50 -3.33 -6.55
CA GLU A 66 -2.96 -3.28 -6.54
C GLU A 66 -3.48 -1.96 -7.13
N ILE A 67 -2.89 -0.82 -6.73
CA ILE A 67 -3.23 0.50 -7.28
C ILE A 67 -3.01 0.55 -8.79
N GLN A 68 -1.88 0.03 -9.28
CA GLN A 68 -1.60 -0.04 -10.72
C GLN A 68 -2.63 -0.87 -11.48
N GLY A 69 -3.09 -1.99 -10.90
CA GLY A 69 -4.18 -2.81 -11.44
C GLY A 69 -5.48 -2.02 -11.54
N LYS A 70 -5.87 -1.33 -10.47
CA LYS A 70 -7.09 -0.48 -10.44
C LYS A 70 -7.02 0.66 -11.47
N ILE A 71 -5.87 1.33 -11.60
CA ILE A 71 -5.66 2.39 -12.60
C ILE A 71 -5.82 1.83 -14.02
N SER A 72 -5.26 0.64 -14.29
CA SER A 72 -5.37 0.00 -15.60
C SER A 72 -6.83 -0.31 -15.95
N HIS A 73 -7.60 -0.81 -14.99
CA HIS A 73 -9.02 -1.07 -15.17
C HIS A 73 -9.83 0.22 -15.41
N ILE A 74 -9.54 1.29 -14.66
CA ILE A 74 -10.18 2.60 -14.89
C ILE A 74 -9.89 3.11 -16.31
N ARG A 75 -8.66 2.97 -16.81
CA ARG A 75 -8.29 3.37 -18.17
C ARG A 75 -9.07 2.58 -19.22
N GLU A 76 -9.23 1.28 -19.03
CA GLU A 76 -10.04 0.43 -19.91
C GLU A 76 -11.49 0.88 -19.94
N MET A 77 -12.11 1.06 -18.76
CA MET A 77 -13.49 1.57 -18.66
C MET A 77 -13.64 2.95 -19.32
N THR A 78 -12.65 3.83 -19.17
CA THR A 78 -12.65 5.15 -19.80
C THR A 78 -12.63 5.04 -21.34
N SER A 79 -11.83 4.12 -21.88
CA SER A 79 -11.80 3.86 -23.32
C SER A 79 -13.14 3.32 -23.83
N GLN A 80 -13.75 2.38 -23.10
CA GLN A 80 -15.06 1.85 -23.44
C GLN A 80 -16.13 2.96 -23.42
N LEU A 81 -16.14 3.81 -22.40
CA LEU A 81 -17.07 4.94 -22.31
C LEU A 81 -16.88 5.91 -23.48
N SER A 82 -15.63 6.20 -23.85
CA SER A 82 -15.33 7.05 -25.01
C SER A 82 -15.89 6.48 -26.31
N ASN A 83 -15.80 5.17 -26.52
CA ASN A 83 -16.38 4.51 -27.69
C ASN A 83 -17.91 4.60 -27.67
N THR A 84 -18.55 4.30 -26.54
CA THR A 84 -20.00 4.44 -26.39
C THR A 84 -20.49 5.87 -26.69
N VAL A 85 -19.77 6.89 -26.21
CA VAL A 85 -20.10 8.29 -26.50
C VAL A 85 -19.99 8.59 -28.00
N LYS A 86 -18.98 8.04 -28.67
CA LYS A 86 -18.83 8.18 -30.13
C LYS A 86 -20.02 7.56 -30.87
N ASP A 87 -20.42 6.35 -30.52
CA ASP A 87 -21.54 5.64 -31.15
C ASP A 87 -22.87 6.37 -30.94
N ILE A 88 -23.08 6.94 -29.76
CA ILE A 88 -24.24 7.79 -29.46
C ILE A 88 -24.25 9.03 -30.36
N ASN A 89 -23.11 9.70 -30.52
CA ASN A 89 -23.00 10.88 -31.38
C ASN A 89 -23.26 10.55 -32.84
N GLU A 90 -22.72 9.44 -33.35
CA GLU A 90 -22.98 8.98 -34.72
C GLU A 90 -24.45 8.64 -34.94
N THR A 91 -25.10 7.99 -33.96
CA THR A 91 -26.53 7.68 -34.02
C THR A 91 -27.38 8.95 -34.01
N ASN A 92 -27.05 9.91 -33.15
CA ASN A 92 -27.75 11.19 -33.08
C ASN A 92 -27.61 11.98 -34.38
N ALA A 93 -26.43 12.00 -35.00
CA ALA A 93 -26.22 12.65 -36.30
C ALA A 93 -27.12 12.04 -37.38
N LYS A 94 -27.15 10.71 -37.50
CA LYS A 94 -28.04 9.99 -38.44
C LYS A 94 -29.52 10.29 -38.20
N LEU A 95 -29.94 10.40 -36.93
CA LEU A 95 -31.32 10.75 -36.59
C LEU A 95 -31.66 12.19 -36.99
N GLN A 96 -30.73 13.13 -36.82
CA GLN A 96 -30.92 14.51 -37.26
C GLN A 96 -30.99 14.61 -38.78
N GLU A 97 -30.12 13.91 -39.51
CA GLU A 97 -30.16 13.84 -40.98
C GLU A 97 -31.49 13.30 -41.50
N ARG A 98 -31.99 12.19 -40.93
CA ARG A 98 -33.30 11.62 -41.29
C ARG A 98 -34.44 12.60 -41.03
N ARG A 99 -34.44 13.26 -39.86
CA ARG A 99 -35.47 14.27 -39.52
C ARG A 99 -35.42 15.46 -40.48
N ALA A 100 -34.24 15.90 -40.89
CA ALA A 100 -34.10 16.97 -41.88
C ALA A 100 -34.62 16.53 -43.26
N ALA A 101 -34.32 15.30 -43.68
CA ALA A 101 -34.83 14.74 -44.93
C ALA A 101 -36.37 14.64 -44.96
N ASP A 102 -36.98 14.16 -43.87
CA ASP A 102 -38.44 14.05 -43.73
C ASP A 102 -39.13 15.42 -43.75
N GLN A 103 -38.50 16.46 -43.22
CA GLN A 103 -39.02 17.84 -43.25
C GLN A 103 -38.85 18.53 -44.61
N SER A 104 -37.89 18.07 -45.42
CA SER A 104 -37.62 18.62 -46.76
C SER A 104 -38.42 17.95 -47.89
N SER A 105 -39.11 16.84 -47.60
CA SER A 105 -39.94 16.15 -48.60
C SER A 105 -41.26 16.91 -48.80
N PRO A 106 -41.61 17.33 -50.03
CA PRO A 106 -42.84 18.07 -50.28
C PRO A 106 -44.05 17.17 -50.04
N LYS A 107 -44.97 17.61 -49.15
CA LYS A 107 -46.32 17.03 -49.08
C LYS A 107 -46.94 17.13 -50.46
N SER A 108 -47.03 15.99 -51.15
CA SER A 108 -47.77 15.92 -52.41
C SER A 108 -49.27 16.10 -52.09
N PRO A 109 -49.98 16.93 -52.87
CA PRO A 109 -51.39 17.28 -52.64
C PRO A 109 -52.36 16.12 -52.86
#